data_AF-A0A8S3ZG00-F1
#
_entry.id   AF-A0A8S3ZG00-F1
#
_cell.length_a   1.000
_cell.length_b   1.000
_cell.length_c   1.000
_cell.angle_alpha   90.00
_cell.angle_beta   90.00
_cell.angle_gamma   90.00
#
_symmetry.space_group_name_H-M   'P 1'
#
loop_
_entity.id
_entity.type
_entity.pdbx_description
1 polymer ?
#
loop_
_entity_poly.entity_id
_entity_poly.type
_entity_poly.pdbx_seq_one_letter_code
_entity_poly.pdbx_strand_id
1 'polypeptide(L)'
;MREAVETGHVDFFTTVQKLRQSRINMIQTADQYIFLHKAALVAILCIGTTITSTDIEARIAILDNKLQSGKTKMETEFQAVCSACADKEEERLSDDNLYNVYENSQTVANKLKNRVQTILPKEMYRAKLRCENTEVTDYINAVLVP
;
A
#
# COMPACT_ATOMS: atom_id res chain seq x y z
N MET A 1 -4.13 3.38 18.36
CA MET A 1 -4.14 4.76 17.82
C MET A 1 -4.32 5.81 18.90
N ARG A 2 -5.24 5.66 19.87
CA ARG A 2 -5.36 6.63 20.99
C ARG A 2 -4.03 6.84 21.73
N GLU A 3 -3.37 5.75 22.12
CA GLU A 3 -2.03 5.80 22.72
C GLU A 3 -1.01 6.53 21.83
N ALA A 4 -0.98 6.24 20.53
CA ALA A 4 -0.09 6.94 19.59
C ALA A 4 -0.31 8.46 19.56
N VAL A 5 -1.57 8.88 19.66
CA VAL A 5 -1.95 10.31 19.68
C VAL A 5 -1.59 10.96 21.00
N GLU A 6 -1.68 10.23 22.12
CA GLU A 6 -1.43 10.74 23.47
C GLU A 6 0.05 10.72 23.86
N THR A 7 0.80 9.68 23.48
CA THR A 7 2.18 9.45 23.93
C THR A 7 3.22 9.60 22.82
N GLY A 8 2.78 9.68 21.55
CA GLY A 8 3.66 9.68 20.37
C GLY A 8 4.30 8.34 20.06
N HIS A 9 4.00 7.27 20.81
CA HIS A 9 4.62 5.95 20.68
C HIS A 9 3.57 4.84 20.67
N VAL A 10 3.91 3.68 20.10
CA VAL A 10 3.05 2.50 20.10
C VAL A 10 3.85 1.28 20.54
N ASP A 11 3.49 0.69 21.68
CA ASP A 11 4.09 -0.55 22.16
C ASP A 11 3.26 -1.77 21.72
N PHE A 12 3.58 -2.29 20.54
CA PHE A 12 2.94 -3.50 20.03
C PHE A 12 3.25 -4.73 20.89
N PHE A 13 4.48 -4.87 21.39
CA PHE A 13 4.91 -6.05 22.12
C PHE A 13 4.11 -6.23 23.40
N THR A 14 4.09 -5.20 24.25
CA THR A 14 3.36 -5.22 25.52
C THR A 14 1.87 -5.37 25.28
N THR A 15 1.33 -4.74 24.23
CA THR A 15 -0.08 -4.87 23.86
C THR A 15 -0.44 -6.30 23.49
N VAL A 16 0.34 -6.95 22.61
CA VAL A 16 0.09 -8.34 22.21
C VAL A 16 0.29 -9.29 23.39
N GLN A 17 1.28 -9.04 24.26
CA GLN A 17 1.50 -9.83 25.47
C GLN A 17 0.28 -9.78 26.40
N LYS A 18 -0.26 -8.58 26.67
CA LYS A 18 -1.49 -8.40 27.47
C LYS A 18 -2.69 -9.09 26.83
N LEU A 19 -2.86 -8.99 25.51
CA LEU A 19 -3.94 -9.69 24.79
C LEU A 19 -3.84 -11.21 24.96
N ARG A 20 -2.62 -11.77 24.90
CA ARG A 20 -2.38 -13.21 25.08
C ARG A 20 -2.61 -13.68 26.51
N GLN A 21 -2.45 -12.81 27.52
CA GLN A 21 -2.83 -13.12 28.91
C GLN A 21 -4.35 -13.27 29.08
N SER A 22 -5.14 -12.45 28.38
CA SER A 22 -6.61 -12.51 28.43
C SER A 22 -7.21 -13.60 27.54
N ARG A 23 -6.62 -13.85 26.36
CA ARG A 23 -7.07 -14.88 25.42
C ARG A 23 -5.87 -15.51 24.71
N ILE A 24 -5.73 -16.82 24.87
CA ILE A 24 -4.64 -17.59 24.26
C ILE A 24 -4.69 -17.44 22.74
N ASN A 25 -3.50 -17.41 22.10
CA ASN A 25 -3.34 -17.36 20.65
C ASN A 25 -3.88 -16.07 19.99
N MET A 26 -3.83 -14.93 20.68
CA MET A 26 -3.98 -13.62 20.03
C MET A 26 -2.74 -13.30 19.18
N ILE A 27 -2.95 -13.03 17.89
CA ILE A 27 -1.92 -12.77 16.86
C ILE A 27 -0.93 -13.94 16.79
N GLN A 28 -1.21 -14.92 15.93
CA GLN A 28 -0.58 -16.23 15.95
C GLN A 28 0.64 -16.32 15.04
N THR A 29 0.63 -15.57 13.94
CA THR A 29 1.68 -15.66 12.91
C THR A 29 2.55 -14.41 12.87
N ALA A 30 3.78 -14.57 12.39
CA ALA A 30 4.69 -13.45 12.14
C ALA A 30 4.05 -12.44 11.16
N ASP A 31 3.39 -12.93 10.11
CA ASP A 31 2.71 -12.08 9.12
C ASP A 31 1.61 -11.22 9.72
N GLN A 32 0.82 -11.74 10.67
CA GLN A 32 -0.19 -10.95 11.37
C GLN A 32 0.45 -9.86 12.23
N TYR A 33 1.58 -10.17 12.88
CA TYR A 33 2.32 -9.20 13.69
C TYR A 33 2.98 -8.11 12.82
N ILE A 34 3.55 -8.48 11.67
CA ILE A 34 4.09 -7.54 10.68
C ILE A 34 2.96 -6.68 10.09
N PHE A 35 1.81 -7.29 9.79
CA PHE A 35 0.64 -6.57 9.30
C PHE A 35 0.15 -5.53 10.30
N LEU A 36 0.16 -5.84 11.61
CA LEU A 36 -0.21 -4.89 12.66
C LEU A 36 0.64 -3.61 12.62
N HIS A 37 1.96 -3.75 12.46
CA HIS A 37 2.87 -2.61 12.35
C HIS A 37 2.57 -1.79 11.08
N LYS A 38 2.37 -2.47 9.95
CA LYS A 38 2.03 -1.83 8.67
C LYS A 38 0.71 -1.07 8.75
N ALA A 39 -0.33 -1.70 9.32
CA ALA A 39 -1.64 -1.09 9.48
C ALA A 39 -1.59 0.14 10.40
N ALA A 40 -0.84 0.07 11.49
CA ALA A 40 -0.65 1.20 12.38
C ALA A 40 0.14 2.35 11.72
N LEU A 41 1.20 2.04 10.97
CA LEU A 41 1.95 3.05 10.22
C LEU A 41 1.05 3.79 9.22
N VAL A 42 0.27 3.06 8.42
CA VAL A 42 -0.69 3.65 7.47
C VAL A 42 -1.72 4.49 8.23
N ALA A 43 -2.25 3.97 9.33
CA ALA A 43 -3.22 4.71 10.12
C ALA A 43 -2.62 6.00 10.67
N ILE A 44 -1.37 6.02 11.16
CA ILE A 44 -0.69 7.24 11.64
C ILE A 44 -0.52 8.25 10.51
N LEU A 45 -0.07 7.79 9.33
CA LEU A 45 0.11 8.65 8.15
C LEU A 45 -1.21 9.24 7.64
N CYS A 46 -2.33 8.56 7.85
CA CYS A 46 -3.65 8.98 7.40
C CYS A 46 -4.52 9.64 8.50
N ILE A 47 -4.02 9.85 9.71
CA ILE A 47 -4.79 10.56 10.75
C ILE A 47 -5.15 11.97 10.23
N GLY A 48 -6.43 12.32 10.31
CA GLY A 48 -6.92 13.65 9.91
C GLY A 48 -7.14 13.85 8.41
N THR A 49 -6.95 12.82 7.57
CA THR A 49 -7.27 12.90 6.13
C THR A 49 -8.74 12.61 5.83
N THR A 50 -9.44 11.92 6.73
CA THR A 50 -10.89 11.68 6.63
C THR A 50 -11.64 12.92 7.08
N ILE A 51 -12.47 13.47 6.19
CA ILE A 51 -13.29 14.66 6.42
C ILE A 51 -14.75 14.36 6.08
N THR A 52 -15.66 15.17 6.61
CA THR A 52 -17.06 15.13 6.19
C THR A 52 -17.30 16.06 5.00
N SER A 53 -18.43 15.89 4.30
CA SER A 53 -18.75 16.71 3.12
C SER A 53 -18.85 18.20 3.45
N THR A 54 -19.22 18.57 4.68
CA THR A 54 -19.36 19.97 5.09
C THR A 54 -18.02 20.65 5.28
N ASP A 55 -16.94 19.89 5.46
CA ASP A 55 -15.61 20.41 5.80
C ASP A 55 -14.70 20.54 4.57
N ILE A 56 -15.18 20.17 3.37
CA ILE A 56 -14.37 20.12 2.15
C ILE A 56 -13.74 21.48 1.83
N GLU A 57 -14.52 22.56 1.85
CA GLU A 57 -14.03 23.89 1.51
C GLU A 57 -12.94 24.34 2.49
N ALA A 58 -13.18 24.16 3.79
CA ALA A 58 -12.20 24.46 4.83
C ALA A 58 -10.94 23.61 4.68
N ARG A 59 -11.08 22.33 4.33
CA ARG A 59 -9.95 21.43 4.14
C ARG A 59 -9.10 21.83 2.94
N ILE A 60 -9.71 22.19 1.81
CA ILE A 60 -8.99 22.66 0.61
C ILE A 60 -8.20 23.93 0.95
N ALA A 61 -8.83 24.91 1.62
CA ALA A 61 -8.15 26.12 2.05
C ALA A 61 -6.96 25.81 2.99
N ILE A 62 -7.09 24.82 3.87
CA ILE A 62 -5.97 24.34 4.70
C ILE A 62 -4.86 23.74 3.84
N LEU A 63 -5.22 22.91 2.86
CA LEU A 63 -4.29 22.18 1.99
C LEU A 63 -3.45 23.10 1.11
N ASP A 64 -3.99 24.25 0.70
CA ASP A 64 -3.30 25.25 -0.12
C ASP A 64 -2.26 26.07 0.65
N ASN A 65 -2.29 26.05 1.99
CA ASN A 65 -1.31 26.77 2.80
C ASN A 65 0.10 26.22 2.59
N LYS A 66 1.03 27.15 2.35
CA LYS A 66 2.46 26.84 2.28
C LYS A 66 3.07 26.68 3.66
N LEU A 67 3.87 25.64 3.82
CA LEU A 67 4.72 25.42 4.97
C LEU A 67 6.03 26.23 4.82
N GLN A 68 6.82 26.30 5.89
CA GLN A 68 8.14 26.96 5.83
C GLN A 68 9.10 26.29 4.85
N SER A 69 8.87 25.03 4.49
CA SER A 69 9.59 24.31 3.45
C SER A 69 9.26 24.78 2.01
N GLY A 70 8.31 25.70 1.85
CA GLY A 70 7.84 26.20 0.55
C GLY A 70 6.77 25.32 -0.13
N LYS A 71 6.60 24.08 0.34
CA LYS A 71 5.58 23.14 -0.14
C LYS A 71 4.22 23.44 0.48
N THR A 72 3.14 23.17 -0.26
CA THR A 72 1.79 23.17 0.29
C THR A 72 1.55 21.93 1.15
N LYS A 73 0.53 21.98 2.00
CA LYS A 73 0.10 20.78 2.73
C LYS A 73 -0.42 19.69 1.78
N MET A 74 -1.05 20.07 0.66
CA MET A 74 -1.42 19.14 -0.42
C MET A 74 -0.22 18.36 -0.96
N GLU A 75 0.86 19.06 -1.31
CA GLU A 75 2.09 18.42 -1.82
C GLU A 75 2.72 17.50 -0.78
N THR A 76 2.63 17.88 0.50
CA THR A 76 3.14 17.07 1.61
C THR A 76 2.34 15.76 1.76
N GLU A 77 1.01 15.84 1.70
CA GLU A 77 0.15 14.66 1.76
C GLU A 77 0.33 13.76 0.52
N PHE A 78 0.44 14.35 -0.68
CA PHE A 78 0.73 13.60 -1.90
C PHE A 78 2.08 12.88 -1.83
N GLN A 79 3.13 13.56 -1.35
CA GLN A 79 4.44 12.94 -1.16
C GLN A 79 4.39 11.77 -0.17
N ALA A 80 3.62 11.87 0.91
CA ALA A 80 3.44 10.78 1.87
C ALA A 80 2.79 9.54 1.22
N VAL A 81 1.80 9.74 0.34
CA VAL A 81 1.22 8.66 -0.47
C VAL A 81 2.28 8.03 -1.39
N CYS A 82 3.06 8.85 -2.10
CA CYS A 82 4.15 8.35 -2.94
C CYS A 82 5.16 7.52 -2.15
N SER A 83 5.60 7.99 -0.97
CA SER A 83 6.54 7.28 -0.11
C SER A 83 5.95 5.97 0.42
N ALA A 84 4.67 5.95 0.83
CA ALA A 84 4.00 4.72 1.26
C ALA A 84 3.86 3.68 0.14
N CYS A 85 3.82 4.14 -1.12
CA CYS A 85 3.78 3.30 -2.31
C CYS A 85 5.16 2.94 -2.87
N ALA A 86 6.22 3.68 -2.50
CA ALA A 86 7.58 3.45 -2.98
C ALA A 86 8.20 2.17 -2.39
N ASP A 87 7.90 1.87 -1.12
CA ASP A 87 8.42 0.68 -0.44
C ASP A 87 7.47 -0.51 -0.60
N LYS A 88 7.81 -1.46 -1.50
CA LYS A 88 7.50 -2.91 -1.39
C LYS A 88 7.88 -3.81 -2.59
N GLU A 89 8.68 -3.35 -3.54
CA GLU A 89 8.93 -4.16 -4.75
C GLU A 89 10.38 -4.63 -4.94
N GLU A 90 11.40 -3.86 -4.54
CA GLU A 90 12.80 -4.25 -4.75
C GLU A 90 13.35 -5.19 -3.67
N GLU A 91 12.95 -5.05 -2.40
CA GLU A 91 13.46 -5.91 -1.31
C GLU A 91 12.99 -7.38 -1.37
N ARG A 92 11.94 -7.68 -2.13
CA ARG A 92 11.47 -9.06 -2.36
C ARG A 92 12.17 -9.76 -3.52
N LEU A 93 12.93 -9.03 -4.34
CA LEU A 93 13.67 -9.56 -5.48
C LEU A 93 15.06 -10.11 -5.08
N SER A 94 15.48 -9.90 -3.83
CA SER A 94 16.79 -10.37 -3.32
C SER A 94 16.73 -11.72 -2.60
N ASP A 95 15.56 -12.37 -2.57
CA ASP A 95 15.44 -13.75 -2.10
C ASP A 95 15.22 -14.65 -3.33
N ASP A 96 16.21 -15.49 -3.62
CA ASP A 96 16.47 -16.28 -4.84
C ASP A 96 15.37 -17.31 -5.23
N ASN A 97 14.15 -17.19 -4.71
CA ASN A 97 13.04 -18.13 -4.95
C ASN A 97 11.63 -17.50 -4.90
N LEU A 98 11.47 -16.17 -4.92
CA LEU A 98 10.14 -15.55 -4.85
C LEU A 98 9.69 -15.03 -6.23
N TYR A 99 8.63 -15.66 -6.77
CA TYR A 99 7.87 -15.25 -7.96
C TYR A 99 7.96 -13.75 -8.25
N ASN A 100 8.52 -13.37 -9.41
CA ASN A 100 8.52 -11.99 -9.85
C ASN A 100 7.06 -11.51 -9.94
N VAL A 101 6.70 -10.49 -9.15
CA VAL A 101 5.33 -9.95 -9.04
C VAL A 101 4.76 -9.51 -10.41
N TYR A 102 5.64 -9.28 -11.38
CA TYR A 102 5.36 -8.85 -12.74
C TYR A 102 5.79 -9.86 -13.82
N GLU A 103 6.09 -11.11 -13.48
CA GLU A 103 6.60 -12.13 -14.41
C GLU A 103 5.76 -12.23 -15.69
N ASN A 104 4.44 -12.26 -15.53
CA ASN A 104 3.49 -12.36 -16.64
C ASN A 104 3.48 -11.12 -17.55
N SER A 105 3.87 -9.96 -17.04
CA SER A 105 3.94 -8.69 -17.79
C SER A 105 5.28 -8.51 -18.52
N GLN A 106 6.30 -9.30 -18.16
CA GLN A 106 7.69 -9.12 -18.62
C GLN A 106 8.13 -10.12 -19.71
N THR A 107 7.27 -11.06 -20.12
CA THR A 107 7.55 -11.91 -21.30
C THR A 107 7.71 -11.04 -22.55
N VAL A 108 8.53 -11.47 -23.52
CA VAL A 108 8.79 -10.70 -24.75
C VAL A 108 7.50 -10.39 -25.50
N ALA A 109 6.58 -11.36 -25.59
CA ALA A 109 5.28 -11.20 -26.24
C ALA A 109 4.37 -10.19 -25.53
N ASN A 110 4.42 -10.11 -24.19
CA ASN A 110 3.55 -9.24 -23.40
C ASN A 110 4.13 -7.83 -23.22
N LYS A 111 5.45 -7.65 -23.28
CA LYS A 111 6.10 -6.32 -23.27
C LYS A 111 5.59 -5.43 -24.41
N LEU A 112 5.38 -6.00 -25.59
CA LEU A 112 4.83 -5.29 -26.75
C LEU A 112 3.35 -4.89 -26.58
N LYS A 113 2.64 -5.53 -25.64
CA LYS A 113 1.24 -5.21 -25.31
C LYS A 113 1.11 -4.06 -24.30
N ASN A 114 2.22 -3.53 -23.80
CA ASN A 114 2.26 -2.43 -22.82
C ASN A 114 2.55 -1.10 -23.50
N ARG A 115 1.63 -0.13 -23.36
CA ARG A 115 1.85 1.25 -23.82
C ARG A 115 3.00 1.93 -23.08
N VAL A 116 3.13 1.67 -21.78
CA VAL A 116 4.19 2.22 -20.92
C VAL A 116 4.86 1.05 -20.20
N GLN A 117 6.17 0.89 -20.37
CA GLN A 117 6.91 -0.27 -19.86
C GLN A 117 7.09 -0.28 -18.34
N THR A 118 6.93 0.88 -17.69
CA THR A 118 7.04 1.05 -16.23
C THR A 118 5.70 0.91 -15.51
N ILE A 119 4.58 0.84 -16.23
CA ILE A 119 3.24 0.72 -15.65
C ILE A 119 2.70 -0.67 -15.99
N LEU A 120 2.91 -1.61 -15.08
CA LEU A 120 2.58 -3.02 -15.26
C LEU A 120 1.57 -3.49 -14.20
N PRO A 121 0.65 -4.40 -14.55
CA PRO A 121 -0.26 -4.97 -13.57
C PRO A 121 0.46 -5.99 -12.69
N LYS A 122 0.20 -5.96 -11.37
CA LYS A 122 0.68 -6.97 -10.42
C LYS A 122 -0.10 -8.27 -10.62
N GLU A 123 0.57 -9.42 -10.50
CA GLU A 123 -0.07 -10.72 -10.74
C GLU A 123 -1.33 -10.96 -9.90
N MET A 124 -1.33 -10.53 -8.64
CA MET A 124 -2.45 -10.71 -7.72
C MET A 124 -3.71 -9.96 -8.15
N TYR A 125 -3.57 -8.87 -8.91
CA TYR A 125 -4.68 -7.97 -9.25
C TYR A 125 -4.93 -7.83 -10.75
N ARG A 126 -4.19 -8.55 -11.61
CA ARG A 126 -4.37 -8.42 -13.06
C ARG A 126 -5.71 -8.99 -13.52
N ALA A 127 -6.27 -8.43 -14.57
CA ALA A 127 -7.33 -9.09 -15.32
C ALA A 127 -6.75 -10.28 -16.11
N LYS A 128 -7.42 -11.44 -16.03
CA LYS A 128 -7.05 -12.64 -16.80
C LYS A 128 -8.04 -12.83 -17.94
N LEU A 129 -7.55 -12.87 -19.17
CA LEU A 129 -8.39 -13.14 -20.33
C LEU A 129 -8.62 -14.64 -20.47
N ARG A 130 -9.81 -15.02 -20.92
CA ARG A 130 -10.07 -16.40 -21.34
C ARG A 130 -9.72 -16.52 -22.81
N CYS A 131 -8.83 -17.44 -23.15
CA CYS A 131 -8.48 -17.77 -24.53
C CYS A 131 -9.02 -19.17 -24.86
N GLU A 132 -9.74 -19.30 -25.97
CA GLU A 132 -10.20 -20.60 -26.49
C GLU A 132 -9.08 -21.31 -27.29
N ASN A 133 -8.14 -20.53 -27.83
CA ASN A 133 -6.96 -21.01 -28.54
C ASN A 133 -5.72 -20.90 -27.64
N THR A 134 -4.94 -21.98 -27.53
CA THR A 134 -3.74 -22.08 -26.67
C THR A 134 -2.55 -21.22 -27.14
N GLU A 135 -2.63 -20.62 -28.33
CA GLU A 135 -1.57 -19.80 -28.91
C GLU A 135 -1.58 -18.34 -28.42
N VAL A 136 -2.68 -17.89 -27.80
CA VAL A 136 -2.85 -16.51 -27.33
C VAL A 136 -2.65 -16.45 -25.82
N THR A 137 -1.79 -15.54 -25.35
CA THR A 137 -1.57 -15.33 -23.91
C THR A 137 -2.81 -14.71 -23.25
N ASP A 138 -3.08 -15.07 -22.00
CA ASP A 138 -4.19 -14.55 -21.17
C ASP A 138 -3.95 -13.12 -20.66
N TYR A 139 -2.96 -12.42 -21.23
CA TYR A 139 -2.43 -11.17 -20.74
C TYR A 139 -3.09 -9.96 -21.40
N ILE A 140 -3.52 -9.04 -20.55
CA ILE A 140 -3.85 -7.65 -20.87
C ILE A 140 -3.27 -6.75 -19.78
N ASN A 141 -2.78 -5.57 -20.15
CA ASN A 141 -2.34 -4.58 -19.16
C ASN A 141 -3.57 -3.90 -18.53
N ALA A 142 -4.17 -4.57 -17.55
CA ALA A 142 -5.30 -4.10 -16.78
C ALA A 142 -5.28 -4.68 -15.36
N VAL A 143 -5.78 -3.91 -14.41
CA VAL A 143 -5.93 -4.32 -13.00
C VAL A 143 -7.39 -4.25 -12.59
N LEU A 144 -7.80 -5.19 -11.74
CA LEU A 144 -9.09 -5.16 -11.05
C LEU A 144 -8.97 -4.17 -9.89
N VAL A 145 -9.84 -3.17 -9.87
CA VAL A 145 -9.95 -2.19 -8.78
C VAL A 145 -11.16 -2.58 -7.92
N PRO A 146 -11.02 -2.64 -6.58
CA PRO A 146 -12.13 -2.91 -5.66
C PRO A 146 -13.31 -1.95 -5.79
#